data_AF-A0A0G0KD61-F1
#
_entry.id   AF-A0A0G0KD61-F1
#
_cell.length_a   1.000
_cell.length_b   1.000
_cell.length_c   1.000
_cell.angle_alpha   90.00
_cell.angle_beta   90.00
_cell.angle_gamma   90.00
#
_symmetry.space_group_name_H-M   'P 1'
#
loop_
_entity.id
_entity.type
_entity.pdbx_description
1 polymer ?
#
loop_
_entity_poly.entity_id
_entity_poly.type
_entity_poly.pdbx_seq_one_letter_code
_entity_poly.pdbx_strand_id
1 'polypeptide(L)'
;MGIILWIIFGAIAGWVASLIMKTNSSQGTITDIVLGIIGAVVGGFLMGLVGKPGISGFDVYSLVVAVIGAVVVIYVGRLIKR
;
A
#
# COMPACT_ATOMS: atom_id res chain seq x y z
N MET A 1 -15.88 2.31 5.39
CA MET A 1 -14.80 3.29 5.53
C MET A 1 -15.07 4.46 4.62
N GLY A 2 -15.00 5.71 5.12
CA GLY A 2 -15.09 6.88 4.25
C GLY A 2 -13.94 6.87 3.24
N ILE A 3 -14.24 7.11 1.96
CA ILE A 3 -13.27 7.11 0.86
C ILE A 3 -12.05 7.99 1.17
N ILE A 4 -12.25 9.08 1.91
CA ILE A 4 -11.21 10.01 2.37
C ILE A 4 -10.18 9.32 3.28
N LEU A 5 -10.62 8.54 4.27
CA LEU A 5 -9.73 7.83 5.20
C LEU A 5 -8.90 6.78 4.49
N TRP A 6 -9.49 6.10 3.50
CA TRP A 6 -8.79 5.11 2.68
C TRP A 6 -7.70 5.75 1.83
N ILE A 7 -7.95 6.92 1.23
CA ILE A 7 -6.94 7.67 0.48
C ILE A 7 -5.79 8.13 1.38
N ILE A 8 -6.10 8.64 2.58
CA ILE A 8 -5.07 9.07 3.55
C ILE A 8 -4.21 7.87 3.98
N PHE A 9 -4.83 6.72 4.28
CA PHE A 9 -4.11 5.50 4.63
C PHE A 9 -3.26 4.99 3.47
N GLY A 10 -3.81 4.99 2.25
CA GLY A 10 -3.07 4.64 1.04
C GLY A 10 -1.86 5.54 0.84
N ALA A 11 -2.02 6.85 1.00
CA ALA A 11 -0.92 7.81 0.88
C ALA A 11 0.19 7.56 1.91
N ILE A 12 -0.17 7.36 3.18
CA ILE A 12 0.80 7.06 4.25
C ILE A 12 1.47 5.71 4.00
N ALA A 13 0.70 4.68 3.66
CA ALA A 13 1.21 3.34 3.40
C ALA A 13 2.17 3.30 2.20
N GLY A 14 1.81 3.99 1.12
CA GLY A 14 2.64 4.13 -0.08
C GLY A 14 3.95 4.85 0.19
N TRP A 15 3.90 5.94 0.97
CA TRP A 15 5.12 6.66 1.37
C TRP A 15 6.03 5.84 2.30
N VAL A 16 5.45 5.12 3.26
CA VAL A 16 6.22 4.21 4.13
C VAL A 16 6.85 3.08 3.29
N ALA A 17 6.09 2.52 2.35
CA ALA A 17 6.57 1.47 1.46
C ALA A 17 7.70 1.96 0.53
N SER A 18 7.62 3.19 0.01
CA SER A 18 8.66 3.79 -0.83
C SER A 18 9.95 4.09 -0.04
N LEU A 19 9.82 4.45 1.25
CA LEU A 19 10.94 4.58 2.17
C LEU A 19 11.64 3.24 2.40
N ILE A 20 10.87 2.17 2.66
CA ILE A 20 11.39 0.81 2.84
C ILE A 20 12.10 0.32 1.58
N MET A 21 11.50 0.54 0.41
CA MET A 21 12.04 0.14 -0.88
C MET A 21 13.14 1.07 -1.42
N LYS A 22 13.44 2.17 -0.70
CA LYS A 22 14.36 3.24 -1.10
C LYS A 22 14.05 3.80 -2.51
N THR A 23 12.78 3.79 -2.90
CA THR A 23 12.31 4.28 -4.21
C THR A 23 11.87 5.74 -4.20
N ASN A 24 11.84 6.37 -3.03
CA ASN A 24 11.46 7.78 -2.83
C ASN A 24 12.11 8.75 -3.84
N SER A 25 13.40 8.56 -4.15
CA SER A 25 14.14 9.44 -5.07
C SER A 25 13.82 9.23 -6.56
N SER A 26 13.13 8.14 -6.92
CA SER A 26 12.86 7.77 -8.33
C SER A 26 11.37 7.73 -8.66
N GLN A 27 10.50 7.47 -7.67
CA GLN A 27 9.05 7.43 -7.85
C GLN A 27 8.36 8.78 -7.59
N GLY A 28 8.84 9.57 -6.63
CA GLY A 28 8.21 10.84 -6.25
C GLY A 28 6.85 10.66 -5.53
N THR A 29 6.42 11.72 -4.83
CA THR A 29 5.28 11.67 -3.89
C THR A 29 3.96 11.25 -4.53
N ILE A 30 3.71 11.65 -5.79
CA ILE A 30 2.46 11.31 -6.49
C ILE A 30 2.39 9.81 -6.78
N THR A 31 3.50 9.21 -7.22
CA THR A 31 3.57 7.77 -7.51
C THR A 31 3.40 6.97 -6.23
N ASP A 32 3.98 7.42 -5.12
CA ASP A 32 3.81 6.75 -3.82
C ASP A 32 2.35 6.73 -3.37
N ILE A 33 1.61 7.82 -3.56
CA ILE A 33 0.17 7.87 -3.25
C ILE A 33 -0.61 6.88 -4.13
N VAL A 34 -0.35 6.88 -5.44
CA VAL A 34 -1.03 5.97 -6.39
C VAL A 34 -0.73 4.51 -6.07
N LEU A 35 0.54 4.17 -5.87
CA LEU A 35 0.97 2.80 -5.53
C LEU A 35 0.49 2.40 -4.14
N GLY A 36 0.35 3.35 -3.21
CA GLY A 36 -0.23 3.15 -1.89
C GLY A 36 -1.73 2.83 -1.95
N ILE A 37 -2.49 3.52 -2.79
CA ILE A 37 -3.92 3.22 -3.01
C ILE A 37 -4.09 1.84 -3.65
N ILE A 38 -3.33 1.54 -4.72
CA ILE A 38 -3.34 0.22 -5.36
C ILE A 38 -2.89 -0.85 -4.37
N GLY A 39 -1.86 -0.55 -3.58
CA GLY A 39 -1.32 -1.39 -2.52
C GLY A 39 -2.34 -1.71 -1.43
N ALA A 40 -3.18 -0.77 -1.05
CA ALA A 40 -4.26 -1.03 -0.09
C ALA A 40 -5.29 -2.03 -0.63
N VAL A 41 -5.63 -1.96 -1.93
CA VAL A 41 -6.52 -2.93 -2.58
C VAL A 41 -5.86 -4.32 -2.61
N VAL A 42 -4.61 -4.39 -3.05
CA VAL A 42 -3.85 -5.64 -3.17
C VAL A 42 -3.61 -6.27 -1.81
N GLY A 43 -3.24 -5.48 -0.80
CA GLY A 43 -3.03 -5.94 0.58
C GLY A 43 -4.32 -6.48 1.18
N GLY A 44 -5.44 -5.78 1.01
CA GLY A 44 -6.75 -6.26 1.45
C GLY A 44 -7.15 -7.59 0.79
N PHE A 45 -6.89 -7.72 -0.51
CA PHE A 45 -7.13 -8.96 -1.27
C PHE A 45 -6.24 -10.11 -0.78
N LEU A 46 -4.94 -9.87 -0.58
CA LEU A 46 -3.98 -10.87 -0.08
C LEU A 46 -4.38 -11.38 1.32
N MET A 47 -4.82 -10.50 2.22
CA MET A 47 -5.25 -10.93 3.55
C MET A 47 -6.57 -11.70 3.52
N GLY A 48 -7.49 -11.33 2.62
CA GLY A 48 -8.71 -12.08 2.37
C GLY A 48 -8.46 -13.52 1.90
N LEU A 49 -7.42 -13.74 1.09
CA LEU A 49 -7.00 -15.08 0.66
C LEU A 49 -6.43 -15.93 1.81
N VAL A 50 -5.82 -15.29 2.82
CA VAL A 50 -5.27 -15.98 4.00
C VAL A 50 -6.34 -16.23 5.08
N GLY A 51 -7.62 -15.95 4.79
CA GLY A 51 -8.73 -16.15 5.72
C GLY A 51 -8.73 -15.19 6.91
N LYS A 52 -7.92 -14.12 6.84
CA LYS A 52 -7.94 -13.05 7.82
C LYS A 52 -8.86 -11.93 7.34
N PRO A 53 -9.55 -11.22 8.26
CA PRO A 53 -10.25 -10.01 7.89
C PRO A 53 -9.25 -9.08 7.19
N GLY A 54 -9.60 -8.56 6.01
CA GLY A 54 -8.75 -7.63 5.28
C GLY A 54 -8.72 -6.26 5.98
N ILE A 55 -8.86 -5.18 5.20
CA ILE A 55 -9.00 -3.83 5.76
C ILE A 55 -10.42 -3.71 6.34
N SER A 56 -10.62 -4.16 7.58
CA SER A 56 -11.93 -4.13 8.25
C SER A 56 -12.14 -2.90 9.12
N GLY A 57 -11.07 -2.19 9.50
CA GLY A 57 -11.05 -1.16 10.54
C GLY A 57 -10.05 -0.03 10.29
N PHE A 58 -10.14 1.03 11.09
CA PHE A 58 -9.09 2.06 11.21
C PHE A 58 -8.07 1.64 12.27
N ASP A 59 -7.47 0.47 12.05
CA ASP A 59 -6.60 -0.20 13.02
C ASP A 59 -5.18 -0.29 12.48
N VAL A 60 -4.21 -0.40 13.39
CA VAL A 60 -2.78 -0.62 13.06
C VAL A 60 -2.62 -1.81 12.11
N TYR A 61 -3.47 -2.84 12.26
CA TYR A 61 -3.52 -3.98 11.37
C TYR A 61 -3.79 -3.58 9.90
N SER A 62 -4.82 -2.77 9.65
CA SER A 62 -5.16 -2.29 8.31
C SER A 62 -4.03 -1.45 7.70
N LEU A 63 -3.34 -0.66 8.52
CA LEU A 63 -2.17 0.11 8.08
C LEU A 63 -1.04 -0.83 7.64
N VAL A 64 -0.73 -1.84 8.45
CA VAL A 64 0.32 -2.83 8.15
C VAL A 64 -0.03 -3.59 6.87
N VAL A 65 -1.28 -4.02 6.71
CA VAL A 65 -1.76 -4.70 5.50
C VAL A 65 -1.64 -3.81 4.27
N ALA A 66 -2.01 -2.53 4.36
CA ALA A 66 -1.86 -1.58 3.27
C ALA A 66 -0.38 -1.32 2.91
N VAL A 67 0.49 -1.22 3.92
CA VAL A 67 1.95 -1.08 3.72
C VAL A 67 2.50 -2.32 3.03
N ILE A 68 2.18 -3.52 3.49
CA ILE A 68 2.62 -4.78 2.86
C ILE A 68 2.16 -4.84 1.41
N GLY A 69 0.89 -4.53 1.15
CA GLY A 69 0.35 -4.49 -0.21
C GLY A 69 1.06 -3.46 -1.09
N ALA A 70 1.34 -2.25 -0.57
CA ALA A 70 2.08 -1.21 -1.30
C ALA A 70 3.53 -1.63 -1.58
N VAL A 71 4.20 -2.27 -0.63
CA VAL A 71 5.55 -2.83 -0.80
C VAL A 71 5.56 -3.86 -1.93
N VAL A 72 4.57 -4.76 -1.97
CA VAL A 72 4.44 -5.76 -3.04
C VAL A 72 4.20 -5.09 -4.40
N VAL A 73 3.32 -4.10 -4.47
CA VAL A 73 3.01 -3.37 -5.71
C VAL A 73 4.23 -2.61 -6.23
N ILE A 74 4.97 -1.91 -5.36
CA ILE A 74 6.23 -1.22 -5.72
C ILE A 74 7.26 -2.24 -6.21
N TYR A 75 7.40 -3.38 -5.52
CA TYR A 75 8.34 -4.43 -5.90
C TYR A 75 8.06 -5.01 -7.29
N VAL A 76 6.79 -5.36 -7.58
CA VAL A 76 6.37 -5.87 -8.88
C VAL A 76 6.54 -4.80 -9.96
N GLY A 77 6.13 -3.56 -9.70
CA GLY A 77 6.33 -2.44 -10.63
C GLY A 77 7.81 -2.23 -10.97
N ARG A 78 8.71 -2.42 -10.00
CA ARG A 78 10.16 -2.36 -10.22
C ARG A 78 10.67 -3.54 -11.05
N LEU A 79 10.11 -4.73 -10.85
CA LEU A 79 10.49 -5.92 -11.61
C LEU A 79 10.15 -5.76 -13.10
N ILE A 80 9.02 -5.12 -13.41
CA ILE A 80 8.54 -4.87 -14.78
C ILE A 80 9.29 -3.70 -15.44
N LYS A 81 9.69 -2.70 -14.66
CA LYS A 81 10.42 -1.51 -15.16
C LYS A 81 11.93 -1.73 -15.31
N ARG A 82 12.41 -2.95 -15.05
CA ARG A 82 13.79 -3.40 -15.25
C ARG A 82 13.98 -3.89 -16.68
#